data_AF-A0A0E3UMV2-F1
#
_entry.id   AF-A0A0E3UMV2-F1
#
_cell.length_a   1.000
_cell.length_b   1.000
_cell.length_c   1.000
_cell.angle_alpha   90.00
_cell.angle_beta   90.00
_cell.angle_gamma   90.00
#
_symmetry.space_group_name_H-M   'P 1'
#
loop_
_entity.id
_entity.type
_entity.pdbx_description
1 polymer ?
#
loop_
_entity_poly.entity_id
_entity_poly.type
_entity_poly.pdbx_seq_one_letter_code
_entity_poly.pdbx_strand_id
1 'polypeptide(L)'
;MAASASGRGTAARGGSRLLGVLACLALAVASGAGGAAEPAGDAFDALQAVDLHRGAVAQAMRQIDAAEQRGEAVPERLRRIRHELYPLLSWGRITADGSIVAIDPGRRDGVWGLVLDRGHPLLAVPMPTLTTLDLDGIHAVRIRPDPMTGPWAGVFLVHELSHVLDQRDGVARDPACRAEFSAYVAERQYYDLANAGRLSTELDRTIDLLGLRHPQDVVRLFVTDAERLGDALAALELRLGEPPAASAAEREMRDGFYYVSLVDRLGARTGLADAERCAGMEEAMRPASKY
;
A
#
# COMPACT_ATOMS: atom_id res chain seq x y z
N MET A 1 -19.46 -43.70 52.26
CA MET A 1 -19.64 -42.37 51.64
C MET A 1 -19.07 -42.43 50.24
N ALA A 2 -19.89 -42.05 49.25
CA ALA A 2 -19.67 -42.25 47.83
C ALA A 2 -19.31 -40.93 47.11
N ALA A 3 -18.67 -41.06 45.94
CA ALA A 3 -18.49 -40.09 44.85
C ALA A 3 -17.60 -38.86 45.19
N SER A 4 -16.89 -38.18 44.28
CA SER A 4 -17.06 -37.97 42.85
C SER A 4 -15.76 -37.41 42.24
N ALA A 5 -15.67 -37.58 40.92
CA ALA A 5 -14.81 -36.98 39.88
C ALA A 5 -14.55 -35.46 40.05
N SER A 6 -13.71 -34.74 39.32
CA SER A 6 -13.13 -34.79 37.97
C SER A 6 -12.09 -33.64 37.98
N GLY A 7 -11.22 -33.35 37.01
CA GLY A 7 -11.08 -33.72 35.62
C GLY A 7 -10.08 -32.69 35.06
N ARG A 8 -8.98 -33.18 34.47
CA ARG A 8 -7.99 -32.35 33.78
C ARG A 8 -8.60 -31.92 32.45
N GLY A 9 -8.74 -30.62 32.23
CA GLY A 9 -9.09 -30.03 30.94
C GLY A 9 -7.85 -29.42 30.29
N THR A 10 -7.41 -30.02 29.19
CA THR A 10 -6.30 -29.63 28.34
C THR A 10 -6.61 -28.35 27.53
N ALA A 11 -5.56 -27.56 27.34
CA ALA A 11 -5.55 -26.31 26.59
C ALA A 11 -6.01 -26.50 25.13
N ALA A 12 -7.03 -25.75 24.74
CA ALA A 12 -7.40 -25.58 23.34
C ALA A 12 -6.45 -24.56 22.69
N ARG A 13 -5.59 -25.04 21.79
CA ARG A 13 -4.90 -24.21 20.80
C ARG A 13 -5.95 -23.68 19.84
N GLY A 14 -6.34 -22.42 20.02
CA GLY A 14 -7.16 -21.69 19.06
C GLY A 14 -6.33 -21.37 17.83
N GLY A 15 -6.72 -21.93 16.68
CA GLY A 15 -6.14 -21.63 15.39
C GLY A 15 -6.40 -20.17 15.00
N SER A 16 -5.33 -19.43 14.70
CA SER A 16 -5.39 -18.16 13.99
C SER A 16 -5.94 -18.41 12.59
N ARG A 17 -7.21 -18.05 12.40
CA ARG A 17 -7.84 -17.97 11.08
C ARG A 17 -7.21 -16.79 10.35
N LEU A 18 -6.44 -17.09 9.29
CA LEU A 18 -6.14 -16.15 8.21
C LEU A 18 -7.48 -15.62 7.66
N LEU A 19 -7.79 -14.36 7.93
CA LEU A 19 -8.87 -13.62 7.27
C LEU A 19 -8.44 -12.16 7.20
N GLY A 20 -8.37 -11.62 5.98
CA GLY A 20 -8.10 -10.21 5.72
C GLY A 20 -7.03 -9.98 4.66
N VAL A 21 -7.12 -10.62 3.50
CA VAL A 21 -6.52 -10.10 2.27
C VAL A 21 -7.61 -9.23 1.64
N LEU A 22 -7.48 -7.91 1.77
CA LEU A 22 -8.27 -6.97 1.00
C LEU A 22 -7.45 -6.49 -0.18
N ALA A 23 -8.14 -6.42 -1.31
CA ALA A 23 -7.60 -6.51 -2.64
C ALA A 23 -6.82 -5.25 -3.02
N CYS A 24 -5.56 -5.41 -3.43
CA CYS A 24 -5.14 -4.75 -4.65
C CYS A 24 -6.10 -5.26 -5.73
N LEU A 25 -6.94 -4.39 -6.28
CA LEU A 25 -7.73 -4.73 -7.46
C LEU A 25 -6.75 -5.25 -8.51
N ALA A 26 -6.75 -6.55 -8.75
CA ALA A 26 -6.14 -7.13 -9.93
C ALA A 26 -6.93 -6.60 -11.13
N LEU A 27 -6.49 -5.45 -11.65
CA LEU A 27 -6.92 -4.91 -12.91
C LEU A 27 -6.43 -5.89 -13.99
N ALA A 28 -7.25 -6.87 -14.32
CA ALA A 28 -7.12 -7.57 -15.59
C ALA A 28 -7.59 -6.64 -16.71
N VAL A 29 -6.87 -5.54 -16.96
CA VAL A 29 -6.96 -4.87 -18.26
C VAL A 29 -6.36 -5.86 -19.23
N ALA A 30 -7.21 -6.45 -20.07
CA ALA A 30 -6.83 -7.37 -21.13
C ALA A 30 -5.99 -6.62 -22.18
N SER A 31 -4.75 -6.30 -21.82
CA SER A 31 -3.74 -5.83 -22.73
C SER A 31 -3.25 -7.06 -23.49
N GLY A 32 -3.88 -7.32 -24.64
CA GLY A 32 -3.35 -8.27 -25.61
C GLY A 32 -2.00 -7.76 -26.12
N ALA A 33 -0.92 -8.10 -25.42
CA ALA A 33 0.45 -7.92 -25.89
C ALA A 33 1.12 -9.30 -25.83
N GLY A 34 1.48 -9.80 -27.02
CA GLY A 34 2.08 -11.11 -27.20
C GLY A 34 3.31 -11.32 -26.33
N GLY A 35 3.46 -12.54 -25.82
CA GLY A 35 4.62 -12.97 -25.05
C GLY A 35 5.91 -12.82 -25.84
N ALA A 36 6.58 -11.69 -25.66
CA ALA A 36 8.02 -11.63 -25.82
C ALA A 36 8.62 -12.22 -24.54
N ALA A 37 9.36 -13.32 -24.67
CA ALA A 37 10.20 -13.81 -23.59
C ALA A 37 11.12 -12.66 -23.16
N GLU A 38 10.95 -12.20 -21.92
CA GLU A 38 11.85 -11.17 -21.37
C GLU A 38 13.29 -11.67 -21.47
N PRO A 39 14.22 -10.85 -21.98
CA PRO A 39 15.62 -11.21 -21.99
C PRO A 39 16.07 -11.46 -20.54
N ALA A 40 16.87 -12.50 -20.34
CA ALA A 40 17.52 -12.82 -19.06
C ALA A 40 18.58 -11.76 -18.71
N GLY A 41 18.14 -10.51 -18.50
CA GLY A 41 18.90 -9.51 -17.78
C GLY A 41 19.04 -9.94 -16.33
N ASP A 42 20.04 -9.40 -15.63
CA ASP A 42 20.22 -9.62 -14.20
C ASP A 42 18.90 -9.31 -13.47
N ALA A 43 18.22 -10.38 -13.03
CA ALA A 43 16.92 -10.27 -12.39
C ALA A 43 17.03 -9.37 -11.16
N PHE A 44 16.13 -8.40 -11.04
CA PHE A 44 16.07 -7.49 -9.91
C PHE A 44 15.99 -8.31 -8.60
N ASP A 45 17.03 -8.24 -7.78
CA ASP A 45 17.21 -9.12 -6.64
C ASP A 45 16.82 -8.48 -5.30
N ALA A 46 16.88 -9.27 -4.23
CA ALA A 46 16.46 -8.82 -2.90
C ALA A 46 17.31 -7.65 -2.36
N LEU A 47 18.61 -7.59 -2.69
CA LEU A 47 19.48 -6.51 -2.23
C LEU A 47 19.19 -5.22 -2.98
N GLN A 48 18.97 -5.30 -4.30
CA GLN A 48 18.56 -4.15 -5.11
C GLN A 48 17.22 -3.58 -4.65
N ALA A 49 16.25 -4.43 -4.31
CA ALA A 49 14.97 -4.01 -3.73
C ALA A 49 15.14 -3.35 -2.36
N VAL A 50 16.00 -3.90 -1.47
CA VAL A 50 16.31 -3.26 -0.19
C VAL A 50 16.89 -1.87 -0.40
N ASP A 51 17.90 -1.73 -1.27
CA ASP A 51 18.54 -0.43 -1.52
C ASP A 51 17.57 0.59 -2.12
N LEU A 52 16.71 0.15 -3.05
CA LEU A 52 15.64 0.97 -3.62
C LEU A 52 14.69 1.49 -2.53
N HIS A 53 14.07 0.60 -1.76
CA HIS A 53 13.07 0.99 -0.77
C HIS A 53 13.69 1.77 0.40
N ARG A 54 14.90 1.41 0.83
CA ARG A 54 15.66 2.15 1.85
C ARG A 54 15.97 3.57 1.39
N GLY A 55 16.48 3.74 0.18
CA GLY A 55 16.77 5.06 -0.39
C GLY A 55 15.50 5.90 -0.56
N ALA A 56 14.43 5.27 -1.04
CA ALA A 56 13.14 5.90 -1.29
C ALA A 56 12.46 6.40 0.00
N VAL A 57 12.38 5.57 1.05
CA VAL A 57 11.79 6.01 2.32
C VAL A 57 12.65 7.08 2.99
N ALA A 58 13.97 6.97 2.92
CA ALA A 58 14.85 8.02 3.43
C ALA A 58 14.61 9.36 2.73
N GLN A 59 14.36 9.35 1.42
CA GLN A 59 13.97 10.54 0.66
C GLN A 59 12.60 11.07 1.11
N ALA A 60 11.61 10.19 1.29
CA ALA A 60 10.28 10.56 1.79
C ALA A 60 10.36 11.29 3.14
N MET A 61 11.14 10.73 4.07
CA MET A 61 11.34 11.31 5.40
C MET A 61 12.04 12.68 5.35
N ARG A 62 13.02 12.87 4.44
CA ARG A 62 13.64 14.18 4.22
C ARG A 62 12.64 15.21 3.67
N GLN A 63 11.71 14.81 2.81
CA GLN A 63 10.69 15.71 2.29
C GLN A 63 9.71 16.14 3.39
N ILE A 64 9.32 15.21 4.28
CA ILE A 64 8.53 15.51 5.47
C ILE A 64 9.27 16.50 6.38
N ASP A 65 10.54 16.23 6.71
CA ASP A 65 11.36 17.14 7.53
C ASP A 65 11.46 18.53 6.90
N ALA A 66 11.69 18.60 5.60
CA ALA A 66 11.82 19.85 4.88
C ALA A 66 10.51 20.66 4.89
N ALA A 67 9.36 20.00 4.81
CA ALA A 67 8.05 20.64 4.93
C ALA A 67 7.84 21.21 6.35
N GLU A 68 8.16 20.44 7.39
CA GLU A 68 8.10 20.93 8.78
C GLU A 68 9.00 22.14 9.01
N GLN A 69 10.23 22.12 8.47
CA GLN A 69 11.18 23.23 8.57
C GLN A 69 10.70 24.50 7.86
N ARG A 70 9.92 24.35 6.78
CA ARG A 70 9.26 25.47 6.08
C ARG A 70 8.00 25.97 6.80
N GLY A 71 7.58 25.32 7.89
CA GLY A 71 6.35 25.63 8.60
C GLY A 71 5.08 25.20 7.87
N GLU A 72 5.19 24.28 6.91
CA GLU A 72 4.04 23.70 6.22
C GLU A 72 3.27 22.77 7.16
N ALA A 73 1.96 22.70 6.97
CA ALA A 73 1.12 21.76 7.73
C ALA A 73 1.39 20.33 7.27
N VAL A 74 2.20 19.60 8.03
CA VAL A 74 2.42 18.16 7.80
C VAL A 74 1.34 17.36 8.51
N PRO A 75 0.61 16.48 7.80
CA PRO A 75 -0.38 15.59 8.41
C PRO A 75 0.22 14.77 9.56
N GLU A 76 -0.51 14.69 10.67
CA GLU A 76 -0.04 14.03 11.90
C GLU A 76 0.46 12.61 11.65
N ARG A 77 -0.26 11.82 10.82
CA ARG A 77 0.17 10.46 10.50
C ARG A 77 1.55 10.42 9.83
N LEU A 78 1.86 11.34 8.91
CA LEU A 78 3.18 11.41 8.29
C LEU A 78 4.28 11.77 9.30
N ARG A 79 3.97 12.67 10.25
CA ARG A 79 4.87 12.99 11.36
C ARG A 79 5.14 11.78 12.24
N ARG A 80 4.10 11.00 12.56
CA ARG A 80 4.24 9.76 13.35
C ARG A 80 5.04 8.70 12.61
N ILE A 81 4.82 8.48 11.31
CA ILE A 81 5.68 7.59 10.51
C ILE A 81 7.15 8.04 10.62
N ARG A 82 7.40 9.35 10.46
CA ARG A 82 8.73 9.94 10.48
C ARG A 82 9.43 9.83 11.84
N HIS A 83 8.73 10.05 12.95
CA HIS A 83 9.33 10.14 14.28
C HIS A 83 9.22 8.83 15.09
N GLU A 84 8.19 8.03 14.88
CA GLU A 84 7.91 6.83 15.69
C GLU A 84 8.28 5.52 14.98
N LEU A 85 8.16 5.45 13.65
CA LEU A 85 8.42 4.22 12.89
C LEU A 85 9.79 4.22 12.21
N TYR A 86 10.08 5.25 11.41
CA TYR A 86 11.28 5.28 10.57
C TYR A 86 12.59 5.09 11.37
N PRO A 87 12.78 5.68 12.57
CA PRO A 87 13.99 5.43 13.37
C PRO A 87 14.14 3.97 13.86
N LEU A 88 13.07 3.18 13.80
CA LEU A 88 13.03 1.77 14.20
C LEU A 88 13.04 0.82 13.00
N LEU A 89 13.05 1.35 11.77
CA LEU A 89 13.00 0.56 10.54
C LEU A 89 14.33 -0.14 10.30
N SER A 90 14.30 -1.46 10.27
CA SER A 90 15.43 -2.34 9.96
C SER A 90 15.16 -3.13 8.68
N TRP A 91 16.19 -3.67 8.05
CA TRP A 91 16.07 -4.39 6.78
C TRP A 91 16.55 -5.84 6.89
N GLY A 92 15.85 -6.73 6.21
CA GLY A 92 16.19 -8.14 6.11
C GLY A 92 15.63 -8.77 4.86
N ARG A 93 15.96 -10.03 4.66
CA ARG A 93 15.43 -10.88 3.58
C ARG A 93 14.75 -12.13 4.14
N ILE A 94 13.74 -12.61 3.44
CA ILE A 94 13.06 -13.87 3.73
C ILE A 94 13.55 -14.90 2.72
N THR A 95 14.31 -15.87 3.21
CA THR A 95 14.88 -16.97 2.42
C THR A 95 13.80 -17.97 1.99
N ALA A 96 14.08 -18.82 1.01
CA ALA A 96 13.11 -19.76 0.44
C ALA A 96 12.50 -20.75 1.45
N ASP A 97 13.18 -21.02 2.57
CA ASP A 97 12.67 -21.86 3.66
C ASP A 97 11.84 -21.09 4.71
N GLY A 98 11.66 -19.78 4.51
CA GLY A 98 10.94 -18.89 5.40
C GLY A 98 11.79 -18.22 6.48
N SER A 99 13.09 -18.52 6.58
CA SER A 99 13.97 -17.90 7.57
C SER A 99 14.22 -16.43 7.24
N ILE A 100 14.17 -15.59 8.28
CA ILE A 100 14.53 -14.18 8.20
C ILE A 100 16.04 -14.02 8.42
N VAL A 101 16.73 -13.43 7.45
CA VAL A 101 18.14 -13.05 7.55
C VAL A 101 18.23 -11.54 7.57
N ALA A 102 18.70 -10.98 8.70
CA ALA A 102 18.91 -9.55 8.84
C ALA A 102 20.02 -9.07 7.91
N ILE A 103 19.81 -7.92 7.27
CA ILE A 103 20.81 -7.22 6.45
C ILE A 103 21.49 -6.15 7.31
N ASP A 104 20.71 -5.44 8.12
CA ASP A 104 21.20 -4.46 9.10
C ASP A 104 20.93 -4.95 10.53
N PRO A 105 21.66 -4.44 11.54
CA PRO A 105 21.26 -4.63 12.93
C PRO A 105 19.83 -4.15 13.15
N GLY A 106 18.98 -5.02 13.68
CA GLY A 106 17.57 -4.71 13.91
C GLY A 106 17.10 -5.19 15.28
N ARG A 107 15.97 -4.63 15.73
CA ARG A 107 15.36 -4.97 17.02
C ARG A 107 14.09 -5.78 16.79
N ARG A 108 13.81 -6.73 17.68
CA ARG A 108 12.56 -7.52 17.63
C ARG A 108 11.31 -6.67 17.83
N ASP A 109 11.41 -5.62 18.65
CA ASP A 109 10.33 -4.64 18.88
C ASP A 109 10.35 -3.47 17.87
N GLY A 110 11.15 -3.59 16.81
CA GLY A 110 11.24 -2.60 15.73
C GLY A 110 10.25 -2.86 14.60
N VAL A 111 10.42 -2.10 13.51
CA VAL A 111 9.69 -2.30 12.24
C VAL A 111 10.66 -2.89 11.22
N TRP A 112 10.22 -3.87 10.43
CA TRP A 112 11.08 -4.53 9.45
C TRP A 112 10.60 -4.36 8.02
N GLY A 113 11.49 -3.92 7.12
CA GLY A 113 11.35 -4.13 5.68
C GLY A 113 11.96 -5.48 5.30
N LEU A 114 11.12 -6.44 4.90
CA LEU A 114 11.53 -7.81 4.63
C LEU A 114 11.34 -8.17 3.16
N VAL A 115 12.43 -8.27 2.41
CA VAL A 115 12.35 -8.61 0.98
C VAL A 115 12.38 -10.12 0.76
N LEU A 116 11.52 -10.64 -0.11
CA LEU A 116 11.55 -12.05 -0.51
C LEU A 116 12.81 -12.35 -1.34
N ASP A 117 13.56 -13.38 -0.97
CA ASP A 117 14.71 -13.83 -1.75
C ASP A 117 14.32 -14.44 -3.09
N ARG A 118 15.28 -14.40 -4.02
CA ARG A 118 15.17 -15.10 -5.30
C ARG A 118 14.89 -16.58 -5.06
N GLY A 119 13.76 -17.06 -5.59
CA GLY A 119 13.32 -18.45 -5.43
C GLY A 119 12.40 -18.69 -4.23
N HIS A 120 12.01 -17.66 -3.47
CA HIS A 120 10.98 -17.81 -2.45
C HIS A 120 9.65 -18.28 -3.08
N PRO A 121 8.97 -19.32 -2.55
CA PRO A 121 7.77 -19.90 -3.18
C PRO A 121 6.63 -18.91 -3.42
N LEU A 122 6.49 -17.91 -2.54
CA LEU A 122 5.49 -16.84 -2.68
C LEU A 122 5.68 -15.98 -3.94
N LEU A 123 6.87 -15.93 -4.54
CA LEU A 123 7.07 -15.19 -5.79
C LEU A 123 6.26 -15.79 -6.95
N ALA A 124 5.95 -17.09 -6.90
CA ALA A 124 5.11 -17.77 -7.89
C ALA A 124 3.61 -17.59 -7.65
N VAL A 125 3.20 -16.98 -6.53
CA VAL A 125 1.80 -16.75 -6.18
C VAL A 125 1.43 -15.29 -6.49
N PRO A 126 0.29 -15.03 -7.15
CA PRO A 126 -0.22 -13.66 -7.29
C PRO A 126 -0.50 -13.04 -5.92
N MET A 127 0.16 -11.92 -5.62
CA MET A 127 0.01 -11.19 -4.38
C MET A 127 0.56 -9.76 -4.53
N PRO A 128 0.17 -8.82 -3.66
CA PRO A 128 0.71 -7.46 -3.68
C PRO A 128 2.23 -7.40 -3.55
N THR A 129 2.83 -6.39 -4.18
CA THR A 129 4.27 -6.10 -4.10
C THR A 129 4.71 -5.81 -2.68
N LEU A 130 3.93 -4.99 -1.95
CA LEU A 130 4.16 -4.73 -0.53
C LEU A 130 2.98 -5.26 0.28
N THR A 131 3.25 -5.76 1.49
CA THR A 131 2.19 -6.20 2.41
C THR A 131 2.63 -6.05 3.85
N THR A 132 1.81 -5.39 4.65
CA THR A 132 2.00 -5.33 6.10
C THR A 132 1.53 -6.60 6.81
N LEU A 133 2.33 -7.10 7.74
CA LEU A 133 2.11 -8.36 8.45
C LEU A 133 2.77 -8.36 9.83
N ASP A 134 2.34 -9.31 10.65
CA ASP A 134 2.90 -9.59 11.98
C ASP A 134 3.53 -10.99 11.95
N LEU A 135 4.82 -11.09 12.30
CA LEU A 135 5.55 -12.36 12.39
C LEU A 135 6.06 -12.54 13.80
N ASP A 136 5.35 -13.34 14.59
CA ASP A 136 5.72 -13.66 15.97
C ASP A 136 6.01 -12.41 16.82
N GLY A 137 5.18 -11.35 16.66
CA GLY A 137 5.33 -10.08 17.36
C GLY A 137 6.29 -9.09 16.70
N ILE A 138 6.78 -9.39 15.49
CA ILE A 138 7.54 -8.47 14.65
C ILE A 138 6.57 -7.79 13.67
N HIS A 139 6.47 -6.47 13.75
CA HIS A 139 5.78 -5.68 12.74
C HIS A 139 6.65 -5.56 11.50
N ALA A 140 6.15 -5.99 10.35
CA ALA A 140 6.92 -6.02 9.12
C ALA A 140 6.09 -5.61 7.90
N VAL A 141 6.82 -5.07 6.92
CA VAL A 141 6.37 -4.93 5.53
C VAL A 141 7.14 -5.95 4.71
N ARG A 142 6.45 -6.95 4.18
CA ARG A 142 7.04 -7.86 3.19
C ARG A 142 7.01 -7.21 1.83
N ILE A 143 8.11 -7.36 1.11
CA ILE A 143 8.35 -6.75 -0.18
C ILE A 143 8.70 -7.85 -1.18
N ARG A 144 7.98 -7.92 -2.28
CA ARG A 144 8.41 -8.65 -3.48
C ARG A 144 9.48 -7.80 -4.18
N PRO A 145 10.57 -8.40 -4.68
CA PRO A 145 11.59 -7.68 -5.43
C PRO A 145 11.10 -7.42 -6.87
N ASP A 146 10.02 -6.67 -7.01
CA ASP A 146 9.52 -6.21 -8.32
C ASP A 146 10.17 -4.83 -8.61
N PRO A 147 10.67 -4.57 -9.84
CA PRO A 147 11.29 -3.29 -10.16
C PRO A 147 10.32 -2.13 -9.96
N MET A 148 10.80 -1.05 -9.35
CA MET A 148 10.00 0.14 -9.08
C MET A 148 10.85 1.41 -9.17
N THR A 149 10.24 2.53 -9.54
CA THR A 149 10.93 3.82 -9.47
C THR A 149 11.06 4.30 -8.02
N GLY A 150 12.15 5.03 -7.73
CA GLY A 150 12.44 5.53 -6.39
C GLY A 150 11.31 6.33 -5.73
N PRO A 151 10.69 7.31 -6.41
CA PRO A 151 9.58 8.08 -5.81
C PRO A 151 8.43 7.20 -5.36
N TRP A 152 7.99 6.27 -6.20
CA TRP A 152 6.84 5.39 -5.93
C TRP A 152 7.15 4.32 -4.88
N ALA A 153 8.38 3.82 -4.83
CA ALA A 153 8.83 2.95 -3.73
C ALA A 153 8.70 3.62 -2.37
N GLY A 154 8.86 4.96 -2.31
CA GLY A 154 8.66 5.74 -1.09
C GLY A 154 7.18 5.95 -0.76
N VAL A 155 6.37 6.27 -1.76
CA VAL A 155 4.91 6.45 -1.62
C VAL A 155 4.26 5.19 -1.07
N PHE A 156 4.52 4.04 -1.69
CA PHE A 156 3.92 2.78 -1.26
C PHE A 156 4.50 2.29 0.07
N LEU A 157 5.74 2.61 0.41
CA LEU A 157 6.22 2.28 1.76
C LEU A 157 5.58 3.16 2.84
N VAL A 158 5.24 4.42 2.54
CA VAL A 158 4.44 5.27 3.46
C VAL A 158 3.06 4.66 3.71
N HIS A 159 2.44 4.08 2.68
CA HIS A 159 1.18 3.32 2.83
C HIS A 159 1.34 2.19 3.86
N GLU A 160 2.31 1.31 3.65
CA GLU A 160 2.50 0.14 4.52
C GLU A 160 2.93 0.52 5.93
N LEU A 161 3.75 1.56 6.08
CA LEU A 161 4.09 2.10 7.39
C LEU A 161 2.87 2.70 8.10
N SER A 162 1.85 3.15 7.38
CA SER A 162 0.58 3.56 7.99
C SER A 162 -0.16 2.37 8.61
N HIS A 163 -0.15 1.21 7.95
CA HIS A 163 -0.69 -0.03 8.51
C HIS A 163 0.09 -0.50 9.73
N VAL A 164 1.41 -0.36 9.72
CA VAL A 164 2.25 -0.68 10.89
C VAL A 164 1.91 0.24 12.08
N LEU A 165 1.64 1.53 11.84
CA LEU A 165 1.15 2.43 12.89
C LEU A 165 -0.17 1.92 13.49
N ASP A 166 -1.13 1.55 12.65
CA ASP A 166 -2.42 1.02 13.11
C ASP A 166 -2.28 -0.25 13.95
N GLN A 167 -1.37 -1.15 13.57
CA GLN A 167 -1.05 -2.33 14.36
C GLN A 167 -0.50 -1.97 15.75
N ARG A 168 0.43 -1.00 15.82
CA ARG A 168 1.04 -0.57 17.08
C ARG A 168 0.05 0.15 18.00
N ASP A 169 -0.87 0.90 17.42
CA ASP A 169 -1.93 1.60 18.15
C ASP A 169 -3.06 0.67 18.60
N GLY A 170 -3.03 -0.61 18.20
CA GLY A 170 -4.08 -1.57 18.50
C GLY A 170 -5.40 -1.25 17.78
N VAL A 171 -5.33 -0.50 16.67
CA VAL A 171 -6.50 -0.24 15.83
C VAL A 171 -6.94 -1.56 15.21
N ALA A 172 -8.14 -2.01 15.58
CA ALA A 172 -8.69 -3.24 15.04
C ALA A 172 -8.75 -3.15 13.51
N ARG A 173 -8.32 -4.22 12.83
CA ARG A 173 -8.47 -4.38 11.37
C ARG A 173 -9.93 -4.48 10.92
N ASP A 174 -10.91 -4.24 11.80
CA ASP A 174 -12.33 -4.27 11.52
C ASP A 174 -12.98 -2.91 11.86
N PRO A 175 -13.65 -2.25 10.89
CA PRO A 175 -13.73 -2.64 9.48
C PRO A 175 -12.42 -2.33 8.76
N ALA A 176 -11.92 -3.31 8.01
CA ALA A 176 -10.67 -3.21 7.25
C ALA A 176 -10.64 -2.00 6.31
N CYS A 177 -11.81 -1.50 5.90
CA CYS A 177 -11.97 -0.23 5.21
C CYS A 177 -11.24 0.93 5.91
N ARG A 178 -11.33 1.08 7.25
CA ARG A 178 -10.79 2.27 7.93
C ARG A 178 -9.27 2.30 7.94
N ALA A 179 -8.63 1.17 8.24
CA ALA A 179 -7.17 1.06 8.20
C ALA A 179 -6.65 1.33 6.78
N GLU A 180 -7.21 0.65 5.77
CA GLU A 180 -6.88 0.88 4.36
C GLU A 180 -7.12 2.32 3.94
N PHE A 181 -8.29 2.89 4.21
CA PHE A 181 -8.61 4.27 3.86
C PHE A 181 -7.60 5.24 4.45
N SER A 182 -7.26 5.05 5.72
CA SER A 182 -6.31 5.91 6.39
C SER A 182 -4.88 5.76 5.84
N ALA A 183 -4.50 4.57 5.35
CA ALA A 183 -3.22 4.35 4.66
C ALA A 183 -3.21 5.02 3.27
N TYR A 184 -4.29 4.87 2.49
CA TYR A 184 -4.52 5.56 1.22
C TYR A 184 -4.48 7.09 1.37
N VAL A 185 -5.10 7.63 2.42
CA VAL A 185 -5.04 9.07 2.72
C VAL A 185 -3.61 9.50 3.03
N ALA A 186 -2.85 8.72 3.80
CA ALA A 186 -1.47 9.04 4.13
C ALA A 186 -0.54 9.03 2.90
N GLU A 187 -0.61 8.00 2.05
CA GLU A 187 0.18 7.96 0.81
C GLU A 187 -0.18 9.12 -0.14
N ARG A 188 -1.47 9.47 -0.27
CA ARG A 188 -1.92 10.59 -1.11
C ARG A 188 -1.41 11.91 -0.57
N GLN A 189 -1.56 12.13 0.73
CA GLN A 189 -1.08 13.34 1.38
C GLN A 189 0.44 13.49 1.26
N TYR A 190 1.19 12.38 1.41
CA TYR A 190 2.63 12.40 1.21
C TYR A 190 2.99 12.73 -0.24
N TYR A 191 2.34 12.09 -1.21
CA TYR A 191 2.60 12.36 -2.62
C TYR A 191 2.30 13.81 -2.98
N ASP A 192 1.17 14.35 -2.49
CA ASP A 192 0.78 15.73 -2.73
C ASP A 192 1.76 16.72 -2.06
N LEU A 193 2.24 16.42 -0.85
CA LEU A 193 3.29 17.19 -0.17
C LEU A 193 4.59 17.18 -0.98
N ALA A 194 5.05 16.00 -1.42
CA ALA A 194 6.25 15.83 -2.22
C ALA A 194 6.18 16.57 -3.57
N ASN A 195 4.96 16.77 -4.08
CA ASN A 195 4.66 17.47 -5.33
C ASN A 195 4.05 18.86 -5.13
N ALA A 196 4.20 19.47 -3.95
CA ALA A 196 3.74 20.83 -3.64
C ALA A 196 2.27 21.11 -4.02
N GLY A 197 1.36 20.16 -3.76
CA GLY A 197 -0.08 20.32 -4.03
C GLY A 197 -0.52 20.03 -5.47
N ARG A 198 0.41 19.63 -6.36
CA ARG A 198 0.09 19.39 -7.78
C ARG A 198 -0.86 18.20 -7.96
N LEU A 199 -0.79 17.17 -7.12
CA LEU A 199 -1.70 16.02 -7.23
C LEU A 199 -3.14 16.45 -6.98
N SER A 200 -3.41 17.16 -5.90
CA SER A 200 -4.77 17.65 -5.59
C SER A 200 -5.35 18.48 -6.74
N THR A 201 -4.52 19.34 -7.34
CA THR A 201 -4.90 20.18 -8.49
C THR A 201 -5.27 19.34 -9.72
N GLU A 202 -4.44 18.34 -10.06
CA GLU A 202 -4.68 17.50 -11.23
C GLU A 202 -5.81 16.47 -11.03
N LEU A 203 -6.06 16.03 -9.79
CA LEU A 203 -7.23 15.24 -9.43
C LEU A 203 -8.51 16.06 -9.63
N ASP A 204 -8.56 17.31 -9.16
CA ASP A 204 -9.74 18.18 -9.35
C ASP A 204 -10.05 18.38 -10.84
N ARG A 205 -9.01 18.64 -11.64
CA ARG A 205 -9.15 18.74 -13.09
C ARG A 205 -9.69 17.45 -13.72
N THR A 206 -9.20 16.30 -13.26
CA THR A 206 -9.65 14.98 -13.77
C THR A 206 -11.10 14.71 -13.39
N ILE A 207 -11.51 15.06 -12.16
CA ILE A 207 -12.89 14.99 -11.70
C ILE A 207 -13.81 15.84 -12.59
N ASP A 208 -13.41 17.08 -12.89
CA ASP A 208 -14.18 17.98 -13.74
C ASP A 208 -14.28 17.47 -15.20
N LEU A 209 -13.17 16.97 -15.76
CA LEU A 209 -13.13 16.40 -17.12
C LEU A 209 -14.03 15.16 -17.27
N LEU A 210 -14.08 14.32 -16.25
CA LEU A 210 -14.92 13.13 -16.24
C LEU A 210 -16.38 13.43 -15.87
N GLY A 211 -16.67 14.63 -15.35
CA GLY A 211 -18.00 15.03 -14.90
C GLY A 211 -18.48 14.30 -13.65
N LEU A 212 -17.54 13.88 -12.78
CA LEU A 212 -17.82 13.09 -11.58
C LEU A 212 -18.38 14.00 -10.48
N ARG A 213 -19.40 13.52 -9.76
CA ARG A 213 -20.10 14.30 -8.71
C ARG A 213 -20.13 13.59 -7.37
N HIS A 214 -19.95 12.28 -7.37
CA HIS A 214 -20.00 11.45 -6.17
C HIS A 214 -18.93 10.34 -6.25
N PRO A 215 -18.32 9.89 -5.14
CA PRO A 215 -17.32 8.81 -5.16
C PRO A 215 -17.74 7.56 -5.95
N GLN A 216 -19.01 7.16 -5.84
CA GLN A 216 -19.63 6.06 -6.59
C GLN A 216 -19.60 6.26 -8.11
N ASP A 217 -19.48 7.48 -8.62
CA ASP A 217 -19.34 7.73 -10.06
C ASP A 217 -17.99 7.19 -10.57
N VAL A 218 -16.93 7.25 -9.76
CA VAL A 218 -15.61 6.69 -10.09
C VAL A 218 -15.71 5.17 -10.19
N VAL A 219 -16.37 4.55 -9.20
CA VAL A 219 -16.62 3.10 -9.16
C VAL A 219 -17.44 2.65 -10.36
N ARG A 220 -18.54 3.36 -10.64
CA ARG A 220 -19.39 3.07 -11.79
C ARG A 220 -18.59 3.19 -13.09
N LEU A 221 -17.81 4.26 -13.25
CA LEU A 221 -16.97 4.45 -14.44
C LEU A 221 -15.97 3.30 -14.60
N PHE A 222 -15.33 2.86 -13.52
CA PHE A 222 -14.43 1.71 -13.54
C PHE A 222 -15.12 0.43 -14.04
N VAL A 223 -16.36 0.16 -13.60
CA VAL A 223 -17.11 -1.03 -14.00
C VAL A 223 -17.63 -0.93 -15.43
N THR A 224 -18.15 0.23 -15.83
CA THR A 224 -18.86 0.38 -17.11
C THR A 224 -17.98 0.82 -18.28
N ASP A 225 -16.85 1.47 -18.00
CA ASP A 225 -15.99 2.12 -18.99
C ASP A 225 -14.54 2.25 -18.45
N ALA A 226 -13.93 1.10 -18.16
CA ALA A 226 -12.59 1.00 -17.61
C ALA A 226 -11.52 1.64 -18.51
N GLU A 227 -11.70 1.59 -19.83
CA GLU A 227 -10.79 2.20 -20.81
C GLU A 227 -10.76 3.72 -20.64
N ARG A 228 -11.93 4.38 -20.60
CA ARG A 228 -12.01 5.83 -20.38
C ARG A 228 -11.41 6.27 -19.05
N LEU A 229 -11.61 5.49 -17.99
CA LEU A 229 -10.96 5.76 -16.71
C LEU A 229 -9.44 5.60 -16.83
N GLY A 230 -8.97 4.50 -17.42
CA GLY A 230 -7.55 4.24 -17.66
C GLY A 230 -6.85 5.36 -18.44
N ASP A 231 -7.47 5.85 -19.51
CA ASP A 231 -6.99 6.99 -20.29
C ASP A 231 -6.89 8.27 -19.45
N ALA A 232 -7.88 8.53 -18.60
CA ALA A 232 -7.88 9.68 -17.71
C ALA A 232 -6.76 9.60 -16.66
N LEU A 233 -6.51 8.41 -16.10
CA LEU A 233 -5.42 8.16 -15.15
C LEU A 233 -4.05 8.33 -15.81
N ALA A 234 -3.85 7.75 -17.01
CA ALA A 234 -2.62 7.92 -17.78
C ALA A 234 -2.35 9.39 -18.13
N ALA A 235 -3.41 10.14 -18.49
CA ALA A 235 -3.28 11.57 -18.74
C ALA A 235 -2.95 12.37 -17.48
N LEU A 236 -3.47 11.97 -16.30
CA LEU A 236 -3.13 12.57 -15.01
C LEU A 236 -1.65 12.34 -14.67
N GLU A 237 -1.16 11.11 -14.81
CA GLU A 237 0.25 10.74 -14.59
C GLU A 237 1.19 11.57 -15.48
N LEU A 238 0.85 11.74 -16.76
CA LEU A 238 1.61 12.58 -17.68
C LEU A 238 1.67 14.06 -17.25
N ARG A 239 0.57 14.62 -16.71
CA ARG A 239 0.53 16.02 -16.23
C ARG A 239 1.30 16.21 -14.93
N LEU A 240 1.41 15.16 -14.12
CA LEU A 240 2.28 15.15 -12.94
C LEU A 240 3.77 15.11 -13.34
N GLY A 241 4.06 14.63 -14.56
CA GLY A 241 5.42 14.53 -15.09
C GLY A 241 6.14 13.30 -14.55
N GLU A 242 5.38 12.27 -14.19
CA GLU A 242 5.92 11.02 -13.68
C GLU A 242 6.66 10.26 -14.79
N PRO A 243 7.80 9.63 -14.47
CA PRO A 243 8.44 8.73 -15.41
C PRO A 243 7.56 7.49 -15.63
N PRO A 244 7.72 6.77 -16.76
CA PRO A 244 7.06 5.49 -16.95
C PRO A 244 7.32 4.54 -15.78
N ALA A 245 6.33 3.71 -15.44
CA ALA A 245 6.50 2.65 -14.45
C ALA A 245 7.64 1.71 -14.86
N ALA A 246 8.45 1.28 -13.90
CA ALA A 246 9.59 0.38 -14.11
C ALA A 246 9.15 -1.08 -14.31
N SER A 247 7.92 -1.44 -13.89
CA SER A 247 7.34 -2.77 -14.08
C SER A 247 5.81 -2.72 -14.18
N ALA A 248 5.21 -3.83 -14.62
CA ALA A 248 3.77 -4.01 -14.60
C ALA A 248 3.20 -3.98 -13.16
N ALA A 249 3.94 -4.49 -12.19
CA ALA A 249 3.55 -4.47 -10.78
C ALA A 249 3.52 -3.03 -10.24
N GLU A 250 4.53 -2.21 -10.55
CA GLU A 250 4.48 -0.78 -10.21
C GLU A 250 3.30 -0.08 -10.89
N ARG A 251 3.04 -0.39 -12.17
CA ARG A 251 1.92 0.19 -12.90
C ARG A 251 0.58 -0.11 -12.22
N GLU A 252 0.34 -1.37 -11.85
CA GLU A 252 -0.87 -1.79 -11.15
C GLU A 252 -1.06 -1.02 -9.84
N MET A 253 0.01 -0.87 -9.04
CA MET A 253 -0.05 -0.12 -7.79
C MET A 253 -0.33 1.38 -8.02
N ARG A 254 0.27 1.99 -9.05
CA ARG A 254 0.02 3.40 -9.40
C ARG A 254 -1.44 3.61 -9.85
N ASP A 255 -1.98 2.72 -10.67
CA ASP A 255 -3.38 2.78 -11.09
C ASP A 255 -4.33 2.68 -9.88
N GLY A 256 -4.03 1.76 -8.94
CA GLY A 256 -4.75 1.67 -7.66
C GLY A 256 -4.67 2.95 -6.83
N PHE A 257 -3.47 3.51 -6.68
CA PHE A 257 -3.23 4.79 -5.99
C PHE A 257 -4.07 5.93 -6.58
N TYR A 258 -4.03 6.11 -7.91
CA TYR A 258 -4.75 7.21 -8.55
C TYR A 258 -6.26 7.02 -8.50
N TYR A 259 -6.73 5.79 -8.65
CA TYR A 259 -8.15 5.45 -8.50
C TYR A 259 -8.67 5.82 -7.11
N VAL A 260 -7.99 5.37 -6.05
CA VAL A 260 -8.42 5.67 -4.67
C VAL A 260 -8.24 7.17 -4.37
N SER A 261 -7.20 7.80 -4.91
CA SER A 261 -6.99 9.24 -4.77
C SER A 261 -8.12 10.08 -5.39
N LEU A 262 -8.70 9.65 -6.53
CA LEU A 262 -9.88 10.29 -7.11
C LEU A 262 -11.11 10.13 -6.20
N VAL A 263 -11.34 8.93 -5.66
CA VAL A 263 -12.45 8.64 -4.74
C VAL A 263 -12.34 9.52 -3.49
N ASP A 264 -11.17 9.55 -2.83
CA ASP A 264 -10.95 10.36 -1.63
C ASP A 264 -11.07 11.86 -1.93
N ARG A 265 -10.45 12.34 -3.02
CA ARG A 265 -10.49 13.76 -3.39
C ARG A 265 -11.91 14.22 -3.72
N LEU A 266 -12.68 13.41 -4.46
CA LEU A 266 -14.06 13.71 -4.77
C LEU A 266 -14.92 13.78 -3.51
N GLY A 267 -14.75 12.81 -2.60
CA GLY A 267 -15.44 12.82 -1.31
C GLY A 267 -15.12 14.06 -0.47
N ALA A 268 -13.85 14.47 -0.43
CA ALA A 268 -13.42 15.68 0.27
C ALA A 268 -14.03 16.94 -0.36
N ARG A 269 -14.07 17.03 -1.70
CA ARG A 269 -14.66 18.13 -2.45
C ARG A 269 -16.17 18.26 -2.22
N THR A 270 -16.87 17.14 -2.02
CA THR A 270 -18.32 17.12 -1.74
C THR A 270 -18.65 17.28 -0.25
N GLY A 271 -17.64 17.44 0.62
CA GLY A 271 -17.85 17.60 2.05
C GLY A 271 -18.31 16.33 2.78
N LEU A 272 -18.06 15.15 2.21
CA LEU A 272 -18.37 13.88 2.85
C LEU A 272 -17.44 13.64 4.04
N ALA A 273 -17.99 13.12 5.13
CA ALA A 273 -17.21 12.72 6.28
C ALA A 273 -16.32 11.50 5.94
N ASP A 274 -15.21 11.33 6.66
CA ASP A 274 -14.26 10.21 6.44
C ASP A 274 -14.94 8.84 6.47
N ALA A 275 -15.94 8.67 7.34
CA ALA A 275 -16.71 7.44 7.42
C ALA A 275 -17.50 7.15 6.14
N GLU A 276 -18.06 8.18 5.51
CA GLU A 276 -18.81 8.07 4.25
C GLU A 276 -17.85 7.85 3.06
N ARG A 277 -16.70 8.52 3.07
CA ARG A 277 -15.62 8.31 2.09
C ARG A 277 -15.09 6.88 2.14
N CYS A 278 -14.86 6.35 3.36
CA CYS A 278 -14.50 4.95 3.58
C CYS A 278 -15.56 4.03 3.00
N ALA A 279 -16.84 4.21 3.36
CA ALA A 279 -17.91 3.34 2.87
C ALA A 279 -18.00 3.31 1.33
N GLY A 280 -17.81 4.45 0.67
CA GLY A 280 -17.72 4.52 -0.80
C GLY A 280 -16.52 3.77 -1.36
N MET A 281 -15.37 3.83 -0.69
CA MET A 281 -14.18 3.05 -1.05
C MET A 281 -14.37 1.55 -0.82
N GLU A 282 -15.05 1.13 0.25
CA GLU A 282 -15.36 -0.27 0.51
C GLU A 282 -16.26 -0.87 -0.58
N GLU A 283 -17.25 -0.10 -1.04
CA GLU A 283 -18.07 -0.47 -2.18
C GLU A 283 -17.23 -0.56 -3.47
N ALA A 284 -16.30 0.39 -3.67
CA ALA A 284 -15.36 0.41 -4.79
C ALA A 284 -14.42 -0.80 -4.84
N MET A 285 -14.01 -1.29 -3.67
CA MET A 285 -13.09 -2.42 -3.51
C MET A 285 -13.81 -3.77 -3.49
N ARG A 286 -15.15 -3.78 -3.50
CA ARG A 286 -15.92 -5.02 -3.55
C ARG A 286 -15.71 -5.68 -4.93
N PRO A 287 -15.42 -7.00 -5.00
CA PRO A 287 -15.17 -7.67 -6.27
C PRO A 287 -16.29 -7.43 -7.28
N ALA A 288 -15.91 -7.03 -8.50
CA ALA A 288 -16.83 -6.76 -9.61
C ALA A 288 -17.68 -7.98 -10.01
N SER A 289 -17.37 -9.19 -9.50
CA SER A 289 -18.14 -10.42 -9.73
C SER A 289 -19.57 -10.41 -9.18
N LYS A 290 -20.08 -9.27 -8.71
CA LYS A 290 -21.47 -9.05 -8.26
C LYS A 290 -22.23 -8.06 -9.13
N TYR A 291 -21.62 -7.51 -10.18
CA TYR A 291 -22.24 -6.57 -11.12
C TYR A 291 -22.29 -7.14 -12.53
#